data_AF-A0A0Q4UJM8-F1
#
_entry.id   AF-A0A0Q4UJM8-F1
#
_cell.length_a   1.000
_cell.length_b   1.000
_cell.length_c   1.000
_cell.angle_alpha   90.00
_cell.angle_beta   90.00
_cell.angle_gamma   90.00
#
_symmetry.space_group_name_H-M   'P 1'
#
loop_
_entity.id
_entity.type
_entity.pdbx_description
1 polymer ?
#
loop_
_entity_poly.entity_id
_entity_poly.type
_entity_poly.pdbx_seq_one_letter_code
_entity_poly.pdbx_strand_id
1 'polypeptide(L)'
;MTRFQPSPRPDTTPWGTPDRADQVLHGIWRVSTPSHGGYVLSDERQAAMPEALRLADPFYEEDVDYALVLYGFASEFRRLPVPGIVLQVENARRSVRCWHPDRWTALTGEEVTIGESHVVRRRAAYTAIIGQYESVSASGSWADWVPDGKVGCVFRRVASVDALGFARHEGEPIYGLVDKARYDARVMPETFDTLSAERVASTAPITKQVAALT
;
A
#
# COMPACT_ATOMS: atom_id res chain seq x y z
N MET A 1 35.69 6.32 -9.11
CA MET A 1 34.22 6.23 -9.28
C MET A 1 33.95 5.11 -10.26
N THR A 2 33.09 4.15 -9.91
CA THR A 2 32.66 3.09 -10.84
C THR A 2 31.95 3.73 -12.03
N ARG A 3 32.34 3.36 -13.25
CA ARG A 3 31.76 3.88 -14.49
C ARG A 3 30.84 2.84 -15.10
N PHE A 4 29.56 2.96 -14.80
CA PHE A 4 28.52 2.08 -15.34
C PHE A 4 28.39 2.20 -16.85
N GLN A 5 28.08 1.09 -17.51
CA GLN A 5 27.86 1.05 -18.96
C GLN A 5 26.38 1.20 -19.32
N PRO A 6 26.06 1.74 -20.51
CA PRO A 6 24.72 1.62 -21.08
C PRO A 6 24.33 0.15 -21.18
N SER A 7 23.09 -0.17 -20.85
CA SER A 7 22.49 -1.48 -21.11
C SER A 7 21.49 -1.43 -22.26
N PRO A 8 21.15 -2.57 -22.90
CA PRO A 8 20.07 -2.66 -23.86
C PRO A 8 18.74 -2.13 -23.29
N ARG A 9 17.88 -1.63 -24.16
CA ARG A 9 16.51 -1.23 -23.80
C ARG A 9 15.75 -2.48 -23.31
N PRO A 10 14.98 -2.39 -22.21
CA PRO A 10 14.12 -3.49 -21.79
C PRO A 10 12.99 -3.69 -22.81
N ASP A 11 12.93 -4.88 -23.40
CA ASP A 11 11.89 -5.26 -24.36
C ASP A 11 10.61 -5.76 -23.67
N THR A 12 10.77 -6.33 -22.47
CA THR A 12 9.66 -6.82 -21.63
C THR A 12 9.88 -6.44 -20.18
N THR A 13 8.78 -6.21 -19.47
CA THR A 13 8.76 -5.94 -18.03
C THR A 13 7.60 -6.71 -17.39
N PRO A 14 7.56 -6.84 -16.05
CA PRO A 14 6.40 -7.41 -15.35
C PRO A 14 5.09 -6.66 -15.64
N TRP A 15 5.16 -5.39 -16.06
CA TRP A 15 4.02 -4.55 -16.41
C TRP A 15 3.66 -4.60 -17.91
N GLY A 16 4.28 -5.52 -18.67
CA GLY A 16 4.11 -5.66 -20.10
C GLY A 16 5.21 -4.99 -20.93
N THR A 17 4.96 -4.84 -22.22
CA THR A 17 5.88 -4.20 -23.16
C THR A 17 5.92 -2.68 -22.93
N PRO A 18 7.10 -2.05 -22.77
CA PRO A 18 7.19 -0.61 -22.61
C PRO A 18 6.81 0.18 -23.86
N ASP A 19 5.79 1.02 -23.77
CA ASP A 19 5.49 2.07 -24.76
C ASP A 19 6.61 3.11 -24.78
N ARG A 20 7.14 3.44 -23.60
CA ARG A 20 8.26 4.35 -23.41
C ARG A 20 9.31 3.73 -22.51
N ALA A 21 10.57 3.82 -22.92
CA ALA A 21 11.72 3.48 -22.10
C ALA A 21 12.84 4.49 -22.38
N ASP A 22 13.24 5.23 -21.36
CA ASP A 22 14.32 6.22 -21.42
C ASP A 22 15.45 5.78 -20.49
N GLN A 23 16.68 5.70 -21.01
CA GLN A 23 17.85 5.42 -20.18
C GLN A 23 18.29 6.72 -19.48
N VAL A 24 17.82 6.92 -18.25
CA VAL A 24 18.04 8.16 -17.48
C VAL A 24 19.45 8.25 -16.92
N LEU A 25 20.06 7.11 -16.62
CA LEU A 25 21.46 6.94 -16.27
C LEU A 25 21.94 5.67 -16.96
N HIS A 26 23.24 5.53 -17.21
CA HIS A 26 23.79 4.30 -17.79
C HIS A 26 23.35 3.07 -16.99
N GLY A 27 22.62 2.16 -17.61
CA GLY A 27 22.09 0.96 -16.97
C GLY A 27 20.82 1.17 -16.12
N ILE A 28 20.23 2.36 -16.10
CA ILE A 28 18.98 2.65 -15.38
C ILE A 28 17.95 3.17 -16.38
N TRP A 29 16.92 2.39 -16.62
CA TRP A 29 15.82 2.73 -17.53
C TRP A 29 14.61 3.17 -16.74
N ARG A 30 14.00 4.30 -17.11
CA ARG A 30 12.63 4.64 -16.72
C ARG A 30 11.68 4.10 -17.77
N VAL A 31 10.77 3.22 -17.38
CA VAL A 31 9.81 2.57 -18.28
C VAL A 31 8.39 2.96 -17.94
N SER A 32 7.52 2.96 -18.95
CA SER A 32 6.08 3.14 -18.82
C SER A 32 5.36 2.26 -19.84
N THR A 33 4.30 1.60 -19.40
CA THR A 33 3.40 0.73 -20.15
C THR A 33 1.96 1.25 -19.97
N PRO A 34 0.97 0.72 -20.71
CA PRO A 34 -0.43 1.09 -20.51
C PRO A 34 -0.98 0.76 -19.12
N SER A 35 -0.37 -0.21 -18.43
CA SER A 35 -0.83 -0.67 -17.12
C SER A 35 -0.08 -0.01 -15.98
N HIS A 36 1.23 0.17 -16.10
CA HIS A 36 2.10 0.62 -15.01
C HIS A 36 3.48 1.05 -15.55
N GLY A 37 4.44 1.31 -14.66
CA GLY A 37 5.81 1.65 -15.02
C GLY A 37 6.77 1.52 -13.86
N GLY A 38 7.96 2.09 -14.03
CA GLY A 38 8.96 2.10 -12.97
C GLY A 38 10.38 2.31 -13.47
N TYR A 39 11.35 1.87 -12.67
CA TYR A 39 12.74 1.76 -13.07
C TYR A 39 13.13 0.30 -13.32
N VAL A 40 13.97 0.10 -14.34
CA VAL A 40 14.62 -1.18 -14.62
C VAL A 40 16.12 -1.00 -14.54
N LEU A 41 16.76 -1.76 -13.67
CA LEU A 41 18.21 -1.74 -13.49
C LEU A 41 18.87 -2.80 -14.37
N SER A 42 20.04 -2.49 -14.94
CA SER A 42 20.96 -3.50 -15.45
C SER A 42 21.51 -4.36 -14.31
N ASP A 43 22.05 -5.53 -14.61
CA ASP A 43 22.70 -6.39 -13.61
C ASP A 43 23.81 -5.66 -12.85
N GLU A 44 24.60 -4.83 -13.55
CA GLU A 44 25.65 -4.01 -12.94
C GLU A 44 25.06 -3.00 -11.93
N ARG A 45 23.93 -2.37 -12.27
CA ARG A 45 23.24 -1.42 -11.39
C ARG A 45 22.56 -2.11 -10.23
N GLN A 46 21.91 -3.24 -10.48
CA GLN A 46 21.29 -4.06 -9.44
C GLN A 46 22.34 -4.55 -8.44
N ALA A 47 23.51 -4.98 -8.91
CA ALA A 47 24.63 -5.38 -8.05
C ALA A 47 25.19 -4.23 -7.20
N ALA A 48 25.19 -3.01 -7.75
CA ALA A 48 25.68 -1.81 -7.06
C ALA A 48 24.66 -1.15 -6.11
N MET A 49 23.40 -1.56 -6.15
CA MET A 49 22.36 -1.05 -5.25
C MET A 49 22.71 -1.38 -3.79
N PRO A 50 22.61 -0.42 -2.84
CA PRO A 50 22.78 -0.72 -1.42
C PRO A 50 21.87 -1.87 -0.99
N GLU A 51 22.40 -2.82 -0.21
CA GLU A 51 21.68 -4.05 0.14
C GLU A 51 20.29 -3.77 0.74
N ALA A 52 20.19 -2.78 1.63
CA ALA A 52 18.93 -2.37 2.25
C ALA A 52 17.88 -1.86 1.24
N LEU A 53 18.30 -1.30 0.10
CA LEU A 53 17.41 -0.76 -0.94
C LEU A 53 17.20 -1.73 -2.11
N ARG A 54 17.98 -2.80 -2.20
CA ARG A 54 17.93 -3.75 -3.32
C ARG A 54 16.71 -4.67 -3.21
N LEU A 55 15.94 -4.77 -4.29
CA LEU A 55 14.89 -5.78 -4.44
C LEU A 55 15.49 -7.11 -4.93
N ALA A 56 14.71 -8.19 -4.92
CA ALA A 56 15.14 -9.46 -5.49
C ALA A 56 15.33 -9.34 -7.01
N ASP A 57 14.39 -8.67 -7.67
CA ASP A 57 14.33 -8.44 -9.11
C ASP A 57 14.82 -7.02 -9.47
N PRO A 58 15.23 -6.78 -10.73
CA PRO A 58 15.72 -5.46 -11.17
C PRO A 58 14.60 -4.46 -11.50
N PHE A 59 13.34 -4.79 -11.22
CA PHE A 59 12.16 -3.97 -11.54
C PHE A 59 11.66 -3.27 -10.28
N TYR A 60 11.61 -1.94 -10.34
CA TYR A 60 11.19 -1.07 -9.24
C TYR A 60 9.96 -0.28 -9.67
N GLU A 61 8.79 -0.69 -9.18
CA GLU A 61 7.45 -0.15 -9.48
C GLU A 61 7.33 1.36 -9.22
N GLU A 62 6.52 2.05 -10.03
CA GLU A 62 6.46 3.52 -10.10
C GLU A 62 5.82 4.24 -8.90
N ASP A 63 4.89 3.62 -8.18
CA ASP A 63 4.19 4.24 -7.07
C ASP A 63 5.04 4.27 -5.80
N VAL A 64 5.78 3.19 -5.54
CA VAL A 64 6.47 2.99 -4.26
C VAL A 64 7.96 2.70 -4.43
N ASP A 65 8.32 1.67 -5.19
CA ASP A 65 9.69 1.15 -5.26
C ASP A 65 10.65 2.05 -6.06
N TYR A 66 10.14 2.93 -6.92
CA TYR A 66 10.92 3.90 -7.70
C TYR A 66 11.82 4.76 -6.79
N ALA A 67 11.34 5.04 -5.57
CA ALA A 67 12.02 5.84 -4.59
C ALA A 67 13.32 5.18 -4.12
N LEU A 68 13.40 3.84 -4.12
CA LEU A 68 14.61 3.10 -3.78
C LEU A 68 15.72 3.39 -4.79
N VAL A 69 15.40 3.45 -6.09
CA VAL A 69 16.37 3.74 -7.17
C VAL A 69 16.87 5.18 -7.08
N LEU A 70 15.97 6.15 -6.97
CA LEU A 70 16.38 7.56 -6.83
C LEU A 70 17.21 7.79 -5.57
N TYR A 71 16.88 7.13 -4.46
CA TYR A 71 17.62 7.30 -3.22
C TYR A 71 18.97 6.58 -3.24
N GLY A 72 19.02 5.34 -3.75
CA GLY A 72 20.24 4.54 -3.87
C GLY A 72 21.29 5.18 -4.79
N PHE A 73 20.85 5.82 -5.89
CA PHE A 73 21.72 6.52 -6.83
C PHE A 73 21.61 8.05 -6.74
N ALA A 74 21.21 8.57 -5.57
CA ALA A 74 20.88 9.99 -5.38
C ALA A 74 21.97 10.96 -5.84
N SER A 75 23.25 10.60 -5.66
CA SER A 75 24.36 11.45 -6.07
C SER A 75 24.47 11.59 -7.60
N GLU A 76 24.09 10.57 -8.36
CA GLU A 76 24.10 10.60 -9.84
C GLU A 76 22.88 11.33 -10.36
N PHE A 77 21.68 11.03 -9.82
CA PHE A 77 20.46 11.74 -10.20
C PHE A 77 20.56 13.25 -9.98
N ARG A 78 21.12 13.70 -8.84
CA ARG A 78 21.31 15.14 -8.58
C ARG A 78 22.20 15.87 -9.59
N ARG A 79 23.01 15.14 -10.36
CA ARG A 79 23.88 15.69 -11.41
C ARG A 79 23.21 15.74 -12.78
N LEU A 80 22.04 15.14 -12.95
CA LEU A 80 21.31 15.20 -14.21
C LEU A 80 20.82 16.63 -14.48
N PRO A 81 20.91 17.11 -15.73
CA PRO A 81 20.42 18.43 -16.13
C PRO A 81 18.89 18.41 -16.34
N VAL A 82 18.14 17.82 -15.41
CA VAL A 82 16.68 17.66 -15.48
C VAL A 82 16.03 18.60 -14.45
N PRO A 83 15.14 19.52 -14.89
CA PRO A 83 14.42 20.40 -13.97
C PRO A 83 13.71 19.62 -12.85
N GLY A 84 13.90 20.06 -11.61
CA GLY A 84 13.27 19.46 -10.44
C GLY A 84 13.89 18.13 -9.96
N ILE A 85 14.98 17.64 -10.56
CA ILE A 85 15.56 16.35 -10.17
C ILE A 85 16.00 16.31 -8.70
N VAL A 86 16.52 17.41 -8.18
CA VAL A 86 16.91 17.53 -6.76
C VAL A 86 15.70 17.33 -5.84
N LEU A 87 14.55 17.91 -6.20
CA LEU A 87 13.31 17.74 -5.46
C LEU A 87 12.79 16.30 -5.57
N GLN A 88 12.89 15.67 -6.73
CA GLN A 88 12.51 14.26 -6.91
C GLN A 88 13.35 13.33 -6.02
N VAL A 89 14.65 13.57 -5.91
CA VAL A 89 15.54 12.79 -5.02
C VAL A 89 15.19 13.02 -3.55
N GLU A 90 14.87 14.24 -3.13
CA GLU A 90 14.43 14.53 -1.76
C GLU A 90 13.07 13.88 -1.45
N ASN A 91 12.13 13.93 -2.40
CA ASN A 91 10.86 13.24 -2.27
C ASN A 91 11.05 11.73 -2.18
N ALA A 92 11.93 11.15 -3.01
CA ALA A 92 12.28 9.74 -2.94
C ALA A 92 12.82 9.35 -1.55
N ARG A 93 13.74 10.14 -0.98
CA ARG A 93 14.23 9.93 0.39
C ARG A 93 13.07 9.88 1.40
N ARG A 94 12.13 10.83 1.33
CA ARG A 94 10.95 10.86 2.21
C ARG A 94 10.01 9.68 1.97
N SER A 95 9.82 9.28 0.72
CA SER A 95 9.01 8.13 0.33
C SER A 95 9.59 6.83 0.86
N VAL A 96 10.92 6.62 0.79
CA VAL A 96 11.57 5.44 1.37
C VAL A 96 11.32 5.39 2.88
N ARG A 97 11.49 6.50 3.60
CA ARG A 97 11.16 6.54 5.03
C ARG A 97 9.67 6.27 5.31
N CYS A 98 8.79 6.79 4.46
CA CYS A 98 7.34 6.67 4.66
C CYS A 98 6.80 5.25 4.38
N TRP A 99 7.26 4.63 3.30
CA TRP A 99 6.69 3.40 2.73
C TRP A 99 7.58 2.16 2.91
N HIS A 100 8.89 2.34 3.13
CA HIS A 100 9.83 1.26 3.41
C HIS A 100 10.60 1.51 4.71
N PRO A 101 9.93 1.65 5.86
CA PRO A 101 10.57 2.00 7.13
C PRO A 101 11.69 1.03 7.51
N ASP A 102 11.52 -0.27 7.26
CA ASP A 102 12.56 -1.25 7.61
C ASP A 102 13.81 -1.10 6.72
N ARG A 103 13.62 -0.83 5.42
CA ARG A 103 14.74 -0.55 4.49
C ARG A 103 15.43 0.76 4.83
N TRP A 104 14.67 1.77 5.26
CA TRP A 104 15.21 3.01 5.79
C TRP A 104 16.12 2.75 6.98
N THR A 105 15.59 2.09 8.03
CA THR A 105 16.35 1.79 9.25
C THR A 105 17.58 0.94 8.94
N ALA A 106 17.48 -0.05 8.07
CA ALA A 106 18.61 -0.88 7.67
C ALA A 106 19.70 -0.08 6.93
N LEU A 107 19.32 0.95 6.16
CA LEU A 107 20.26 1.80 5.43
C LEU A 107 20.90 2.88 6.31
N THR A 108 20.11 3.54 7.17
CA THR A 108 20.53 4.75 7.89
C THR A 108 20.87 4.50 9.35
N GLY A 109 20.38 3.41 9.94
CA GLY A 109 20.41 3.15 11.38
C GLY A 109 19.43 4.00 12.19
N GLU A 110 18.62 4.85 11.52
CA GLU A 110 17.65 5.73 12.18
C GLU A 110 16.30 5.01 12.34
N GLU A 111 15.74 5.03 13.55
CA GLU A 111 14.39 4.54 13.79
C GLU A 111 13.33 5.43 13.12
N VAL A 112 12.23 4.81 12.67
CA VAL A 112 11.12 5.51 12.01
C VAL A 112 9.90 5.53 12.92
N THR A 113 9.40 6.73 13.21
CA THR A 113 8.24 6.91 14.11
C THR A 113 6.89 6.76 13.40
N ILE A 114 5.81 6.61 14.17
CA ILE A 114 4.41 6.58 13.68
C ILE A 114 4.03 7.86 12.89
N GLY A 115 4.63 9.00 13.25
CA GLY A 115 4.40 10.26 12.56
C GLY A 115 5.03 10.31 11.16
N GLU A 116 6.12 9.58 10.96
CA GLU A 116 6.96 9.66 9.76
C GLU A 116 6.62 8.62 8.69
N SER A 117 5.97 7.52 9.07
CA SER A 117 5.68 6.42 8.15
C SER A 117 4.21 6.00 8.16
N HIS A 118 3.65 5.89 6.95
CA HIS A 118 2.34 5.30 6.74
C HIS A 118 2.33 3.82 7.18
N VAL A 119 3.38 3.07 6.83
CA VAL A 119 3.51 1.65 7.17
C VAL A 119 3.62 1.45 8.67
N VAL A 120 4.48 2.22 9.38
CA VAL A 120 4.59 2.12 10.84
C VAL A 120 3.26 2.47 11.52
N ARG A 121 2.58 3.53 11.07
CA ARG A 121 1.26 3.91 11.58
C ARG A 121 0.22 2.83 11.36
N ARG A 122 0.19 2.24 10.17
CA ARG A 122 -0.74 1.17 9.81
C ARG A 122 -0.48 -0.09 10.64
N ARG A 123 0.78 -0.52 10.76
CA ARG A 123 1.18 -1.62 11.64
C ARG A 123 0.67 -1.40 13.06
N ALA A 124 0.91 -0.23 13.65
CA ALA A 124 0.46 0.10 15.00
C ALA A 124 -1.07 0.03 15.13
N ALA A 125 -1.81 0.63 14.20
CA ALA A 125 -3.26 0.67 14.21
C ALA A 125 -3.89 -0.74 14.12
N TYR A 126 -3.42 -1.58 13.20
CA TYR A 126 -3.94 -2.93 13.05
C TYR A 126 -3.46 -3.88 14.16
N THR A 127 -2.26 -3.68 14.71
CA THR A 127 -1.77 -4.48 15.85
C THR A 127 -2.66 -4.26 17.08
N ALA A 128 -3.13 -3.03 17.30
CA ALA A 128 -4.00 -2.69 18.42
C ALA A 128 -5.38 -3.38 18.38
N ILE A 129 -5.79 -3.87 17.21
CA ILE A 129 -7.09 -4.54 17.03
C ILE A 129 -6.97 -6.06 16.80
N ILE A 130 -5.78 -6.65 16.99
CA ILE A 130 -5.62 -8.11 16.94
C ILE A 130 -6.60 -8.77 17.93
N GLY A 131 -7.31 -9.79 17.46
CA GLY A 131 -8.36 -10.50 18.19
C GLY A 131 -9.75 -9.84 18.08
N GLN A 132 -9.85 -8.60 17.59
CA GLN A 132 -11.13 -7.95 17.30
C GLN A 132 -11.62 -8.29 15.89
N TYR A 133 -12.89 -7.99 15.62
CA TYR A 133 -13.52 -8.19 14.32
C TYR A 133 -13.50 -6.89 13.53
N GLU A 134 -12.64 -6.78 12.51
CA GLU A 134 -12.60 -5.61 11.62
C GLU A 134 -13.60 -5.72 10.48
N SER A 135 -14.11 -4.58 10.01
CA SER A 135 -14.92 -4.54 8.80
C SER A 135 -14.05 -4.82 7.58
N VAL A 136 -14.41 -5.81 6.76
CA VAL A 136 -13.69 -6.16 5.51
C VAL A 136 -14.51 -5.89 4.26
N SER A 137 -15.82 -5.74 4.38
CA SER A 137 -16.69 -5.32 3.29
C SER A 137 -17.97 -4.69 3.82
N ALA A 138 -18.60 -3.86 2.99
CA ALA A 138 -19.84 -3.19 3.33
C ALA A 138 -20.82 -3.19 2.15
N SER A 139 -22.11 -3.17 2.46
CA SER A 139 -23.21 -3.15 1.51
C SER A 139 -24.24 -2.12 1.96
N GLY A 140 -24.79 -1.36 1.02
CA GLY A 140 -25.87 -0.41 1.28
C GLY A 140 -27.25 -1.07 1.25
N SER A 141 -28.31 -0.28 1.39
CA SER A 141 -29.69 -0.78 1.40
C SER A 141 -30.17 -1.38 0.07
N TRP A 142 -29.35 -1.32 -0.98
CA TRP A 142 -29.55 -2.10 -2.21
C TRP A 142 -29.46 -3.61 -1.96
N ALA A 143 -28.71 -4.06 -0.94
CA ALA A 143 -28.65 -5.47 -0.58
C ALA A 143 -29.92 -5.92 0.16
N ASP A 144 -30.39 -7.14 -0.10
CA ASP A 144 -31.68 -7.62 0.41
C ASP A 144 -31.76 -7.72 1.93
N TRP A 145 -30.62 -7.89 2.60
CA TRP A 145 -30.52 -8.02 4.06
C TRP A 145 -30.21 -6.71 4.79
N VAL A 146 -30.05 -5.60 4.06
CA VAL A 146 -29.68 -4.29 4.62
C VAL A 146 -30.89 -3.35 4.58
N PRO A 147 -31.45 -2.96 5.73
CA PRO A 147 -32.52 -1.98 5.80
C PRO A 147 -32.08 -0.59 5.35
N ASP A 148 -33.05 0.25 4.99
CA ASP A 148 -32.79 1.67 4.76
C ASP A 148 -32.23 2.35 6.02
N GLY A 149 -31.29 3.27 5.81
CA GLY A 149 -30.58 3.95 6.91
C GLY A 149 -29.49 3.12 7.59
N LYS A 150 -29.27 1.87 7.17
CA LYS A 150 -28.18 1.02 7.68
C LYS A 150 -27.13 0.71 6.60
N VAL A 151 -25.97 0.25 7.05
CA VAL A 151 -24.92 -0.36 6.25
C VAL A 151 -24.69 -1.77 6.77
N GLY A 152 -24.81 -2.76 5.91
CA GLY A 152 -24.46 -4.14 6.23
C GLY A 152 -22.96 -4.33 6.10
N CYS A 153 -22.30 -4.77 7.16
CA CYS A 153 -20.86 -5.02 7.17
C CYS A 153 -20.56 -6.50 7.40
N VAL A 154 -19.55 -7.02 6.69
CA VAL A 154 -18.92 -8.30 6.98
C VAL A 154 -17.70 -8.01 7.82
N PHE A 155 -17.59 -8.69 8.97
CA PHE A 155 -16.46 -8.55 9.87
C PHE A 155 -15.68 -9.85 9.98
N ARG A 156 -14.35 -9.73 10.03
CA ARG A 156 -13.45 -10.87 10.24
C ARG A 156 -12.50 -10.62 11.40
N ARG A 157 -12.21 -11.68 12.16
CA ARG A 157 -11.30 -11.61 13.30
C ARG A 157 -9.88 -11.40 12.82
N VAL A 158 -9.22 -10.34 13.28
CA VAL A 158 -7.82 -10.04 12.97
C VAL A 158 -6.93 -11.00 13.75
N ALA A 159 -6.17 -11.83 13.04
CA ALA A 159 -5.27 -12.82 13.62
C ALA A 159 -3.85 -12.28 13.78
N SER A 160 -3.37 -11.55 12.77
CA SER A 160 -2.01 -11.02 12.72
C SER A 160 -1.92 -9.85 11.75
N VAL A 161 -0.79 -9.15 11.78
CA VAL A 161 -0.47 -8.04 10.87
C VAL A 161 0.86 -8.33 10.20
N ASP A 162 0.93 -8.16 8.89
CA ASP A 162 2.17 -8.39 8.15
C ASP A 162 3.13 -7.20 8.19
N ALA A 163 4.27 -7.35 7.55
CA ALA A 163 5.28 -6.30 7.48
C ALA A 163 4.79 -5.03 6.77
N LEU A 164 3.72 -5.01 5.98
CA LEU A 164 3.20 -3.77 5.38
C LEU A 164 2.04 -3.17 6.17
N GLY A 165 1.61 -3.82 7.26
CA GLY A 165 0.47 -3.38 8.04
C GLY A 165 -0.86 -3.93 7.51
N PHE A 166 -0.86 -4.97 6.68
CA PHE A 166 -2.09 -5.65 6.26
C PHE A 166 -2.49 -6.70 7.29
N ALA A 167 -3.74 -6.66 7.73
CA ALA A 167 -4.32 -7.68 8.59
C ALA A 167 -4.47 -9.00 7.84
N ARG A 168 -4.20 -10.10 8.55
CA ARG A 168 -4.63 -11.44 8.18
C ARG A 168 -5.75 -11.86 9.11
N HIS A 169 -6.75 -12.53 8.57
CA HIS A 169 -7.93 -12.92 9.32
C HIS A 169 -8.02 -14.42 9.54
N GLU A 170 -8.74 -14.80 10.58
CA GLU A 170 -9.03 -16.20 10.93
C GLU A 170 -10.51 -16.40 11.25
N GLY A 171 -10.92 -17.67 11.24
CA GLY A 171 -12.27 -18.10 11.60
C GLY A 171 -13.36 -17.64 10.62
N GLU A 172 -14.58 -17.95 11.01
CA GLU A 172 -15.79 -17.58 10.27
C GLU A 172 -16.10 -16.10 10.41
N PRO A 173 -16.54 -15.44 9.32
CA PRO A 173 -16.98 -14.05 9.38
C PRO A 173 -18.24 -13.91 10.26
N ILE A 174 -18.43 -12.72 10.80
CA ILE A 174 -19.70 -12.30 11.40
C ILE A 174 -20.30 -11.16 10.57
N TYR A 175 -21.62 -11.05 10.61
CA TYR A 175 -22.36 -10.03 9.89
C TYR A 175 -22.96 -9.06 10.88
N GLY A 176 -22.91 -7.78 10.57
CA GLY A 176 -23.49 -6.74 11.42
C GLY A 176 -24.14 -5.62 10.64
N LEU A 177 -25.15 -5.00 11.23
CA LEU A 177 -25.76 -3.77 10.74
C LEU A 177 -25.18 -2.58 11.52
N VAL A 178 -24.78 -1.55 10.77
CA VAL A 178 -24.23 -0.31 11.31
C VAL A 178 -25.14 0.84 10.89
N ASP A 179 -25.36 1.81 11.77
CA ASP A 179 -26.04 3.06 11.39
C ASP A 179 -25.27 3.75 10.24
N LYS A 180 -25.99 4.23 9.22
CA LYS A 180 -25.36 4.83 8.05
C LYS A 180 -24.50 6.05 8.40
N ALA A 181 -24.97 6.94 9.27
CA ALA A 181 -24.20 8.11 9.67
C ALA A 181 -22.96 7.71 10.48
N ARG A 182 -23.07 6.68 11.33
CA ARG A 182 -21.93 6.11 12.05
C ARG A 182 -20.88 5.52 11.11
N TYR A 183 -21.32 4.75 10.11
CA TYR A 183 -20.43 4.18 9.11
C TYR A 183 -19.76 5.26 8.26
N ASP A 184 -20.49 6.29 7.86
CA ASP A 184 -19.95 7.40 7.06
C ASP A 184 -18.92 8.23 7.85
N ALA A 185 -19.02 8.28 9.19
CA ALA A 185 -18.08 8.95 10.09
C ALA A 185 -16.96 8.06 10.66
N ARG A 186 -16.81 6.82 10.17
CA ARG A 186 -15.86 5.85 10.72
C ARG A 186 -14.39 6.27 10.56
N VAL A 187 -13.54 5.77 11.44
CA VAL A 187 -12.07 5.90 11.35
C VAL A 187 -11.48 4.51 11.15
N MET A 188 -10.61 4.37 10.15
CA MET A 188 -9.96 3.09 9.87
C MET A 188 -8.74 2.85 10.78
N PRO A 189 -8.49 1.61 11.22
CA PRO A 189 -9.34 0.43 11.01
C PRO A 189 -10.55 0.44 11.95
N GLU A 190 -11.73 0.24 11.38
CA GLU A 190 -12.98 0.11 12.10
C GLU A 190 -13.25 -1.34 12.49
N THR A 191 -13.65 -1.54 13.74
CA THR A 191 -14.05 -2.83 14.30
C THR A 191 -15.55 -2.88 14.59
N PHE A 192 -16.09 -4.09 14.74
CA PHE A 192 -17.46 -4.36 15.13
C PHE A 192 -17.90 -3.50 16.32
N ASP A 193 -17.05 -3.42 17.35
CA ASP A 193 -17.31 -2.65 18.56
C ASP A 193 -17.22 -1.14 18.32
N THR A 194 -16.19 -0.67 17.61
CA THR A 194 -16.03 0.77 17.32
C THR A 194 -17.15 1.33 16.44
N LEU A 195 -17.74 0.49 15.59
CA LEU A 195 -18.92 0.84 14.79
C LEU A 195 -20.23 0.69 15.55
N SER A 196 -20.21 0.11 16.75
CA SER A 196 -21.42 -0.26 17.50
C SER A 196 -22.36 -1.11 16.64
N ALA A 197 -21.78 -2.07 15.93
CA ALA A 197 -22.52 -2.92 15.00
C ALA A 197 -23.47 -3.87 15.74
N GLU A 198 -24.64 -4.09 15.16
CA GLU A 198 -25.63 -5.04 15.66
C GLU A 198 -25.46 -6.37 14.93
N ARG A 199 -25.17 -7.47 15.65
CA ARG A 199 -24.90 -8.78 15.02
C ARG A 199 -26.17 -9.32 14.37
N VAL A 200 -26.06 -9.80 13.15
CA VAL A 200 -27.14 -10.47 12.41
C VAL A 200 -26.90 -11.98 12.38
N ALA A 201 -27.95 -12.77 12.62
CA ALA A 201 -27.87 -14.22 12.65
C ALA A 201 -27.84 -14.87 11.25
N SER A 202 -28.33 -14.15 10.22
CA SER A 202 -28.35 -14.61 8.84
C SER A 202 -28.39 -13.42 7.87
N THR A 203 -27.71 -13.55 6.74
CA THR A 203 -27.81 -12.61 5.60
C THR A 203 -28.86 -13.07 4.58
N ALA A 204 -29.67 -14.08 4.91
CA ALA A 204 -30.87 -14.41 4.14
C ALA A 204 -31.80 -13.18 4.10
N PRO A 205 -32.59 -12.98 3.03
CA PRO A 205 -33.41 -11.79 2.86
C PRO A 205 -34.29 -11.55 4.08
N ILE A 206 -33.99 -10.50 4.84
CA ILE A 206 -34.87 -9.98 5.88
C ILE A 206 -35.88 -9.13 5.13
N THR A 207 -37.14 -9.56 5.07
CA THR A 207 -38.23 -8.84 4.40
C THR A 207 -38.19 -7.38 4.83
N LYS A 208 -37.99 -6.44 3.87
CA LYS A 208 -37.73 -5.01 4.09
C LYS A 208 -38.93 -4.21 4.65
N GLN A 209 -39.72 -4.79 5.55
CA GLN A 209 -40.83 -4.12 6.20
C GLN A 209 -40.63 -4.10 7.71
N VAL A 210 -40.26 -2.94 8.23
CA VAL A 210 -40.52 -2.60 9.62
C VAL A 210 -42.04 -2.46 9.74
N ALA A 211 -42.69 -3.37 10.47
CA ALA A 211 -44.11 -3.22 10.77
C ALA A 211 -44.32 -1.92 11.54
N ALA A 212 -44.92 -0.92 10.89
CA ALA A 212 -45.44 0.25 11.57
C ALA A 212 -46.60 -0.21 12.45
N LEU A 213 -46.38 -0.25 13.77
CA LEU A 213 -47.46 -0.40 14.74
C LEU A 213 -48.29 0.89 14.75
N THR A 214 -49.50 0.81 14.19
CA THR A 214 -50.63 1.70 14.51
C THR A 214 -51.87 0.85 14.66
#